data_AF-A0A8J2U8H3-F1
#
_entry.id   AF-A0A8J2U8H3-F1
#
_cell.length_a   1.000
_cell.length_b   1.000
_cell.length_c   1.000
_cell.angle_alpha   90.00
_cell.angle_beta   90.00
_cell.angle_gamma   90.00
#
_symmetry.space_group_name_H-M   'P 1'
#
loop_
_entity.id
_entity.type
_entity.pdbx_description
1 polymer ?
#
loop_
_entity_poly.entity_id
_entity_poly.type
_entity_poly.pdbx_seq_one_letter_code
_entity_poly.pdbx_strand_id
1 'polypeptide(L)'
;MELLDSGKINNKVKVMTIVTALIVHIVLAAFTAGLSIILLLVTGIITNVLVNKEVSAMSASSNTFKKNFPFRYYGEVFGSFQHVFYHQNSMADSLYQAIAERLSATTPVGALEEVKIADIDSDLAESEARTFLRASSQTTSRGTAITLVLNQSSFGKMHSIEWRVLCGGFIDRDKKFSLIAYSPLTFWFWISAYIKKTHDLLGGIRTIYPASYNEMDIITQIRCIHDAVFNAMIDELEQNGIDTSELKAQKMQVMNISISGGKVSMGNVVQGAMNKVTSVAKGAKA
;
A
#
# COMPACT_ATOMS: atom_id res chain seq x y z
N MET A 1 -13.77 5.54 6.09
CA MET A 1 -13.31 5.95 4.75
C MET A 1 -13.99 5.06 3.72
N GLU A 2 -14.99 5.55 2.99
CA GLU A 2 -15.69 4.75 1.97
C GLU A 2 -14.96 4.88 0.63
N LEU A 3 -14.02 3.97 0.36
CA LEU A 3 -13.33 3.83 -0.94
C LEU A 3 -14.22 3.14 -2.01
N LEU A 4 -15.53 3.12 -1.81
CA LEU A 4 -16.48 2.32 -2.60
C LEU A 4 -16.99 3.05 -3.83
N ASP A 5 -17.09 4.39 -3.78
CA ASP A 5 -17.50 5.17 -4.94
C ASP A 5 -16.79 6.53 -5.00
N SER A 6 -16.38 6.91 -6.21
CA SER A 6 -15.77 8.20 -6.49
C SER A 6 -16.86 9.14 -6.98
N GLY A 7 -17.29 10.09 -6.15
CA GLY A 7 -18.45 10.96 -6.46
C GLY A 7 -18.36 11.74 -7.78
N LYS A 8 -17.16 11.90 -8.37
CA LYS A 8 -16.95 12.61 -9.64
C LYS A 8 -16.40 11.77 -10.80
N ILE A 9 -16.14 10.47 -10.63
CA ILE A 9 -15.72 9.62 -11.76
C ILE A 9 -16.94 8.85 -12.26
N ASN A 10 -17.10 8.82 -13.59
CA ASN A 10 -18.07 7.93 -14.23
C ASN A 10 -17.58 6.47 -14.11
N ASN A 11 -17.81 5.88 -12.93
CA ASN A 11 -17.43 4.52 -12.61
C ASN A 11 -18.50 3.55 -13.13
N LYS A 12 -18.42 3.23 -14.42
CA LYS A 12 -19.31 2.30 -15.11
C LYS A 12 -18.49 1.26 -15.86
N VAL A 13 -19.07 0.07 -16.03
CA VAL A 13 -18.54 -0.93 -16.96
C VAL A 13 -18.68 -0.37 -18.37
N LYS A 14 -17.60 -0.36 -19.15
CA LYS A 14 -17.65 0.19 -20.50
C LYS A 14 -18.41 -0.77 -21.41
N VAL A 15 -19.24 -0.21 -22.30
CA VAL A 15 -20.00 -1.00 -23.27
C VAL A 15 -19.08 -1.88 -24.12
N MET A 16 -17.94 -1.32 -24.56
CA MET A 16 -16.95 -2.09 -25.32
C MET A 16 -16.38 -3.27 -24.53
N THR A 17 -16.12 -3.13 -23.22
CA THR A 17 -15.67 -4.23 -22.36
C THR A 17 -16.69 -5.36 -22.33
N ILE A 18 -17.98 -5.02 -22.23
CA ILE A 18 -19.08 -6.00 -22.25
C ILE A 18 -19.16 -6.71 -23.62
N VAL A 19 -19.13 -5.93 -24.71
CA VAL A 19 -19.19 -6.45 -26.08
C VAL A 19 -18.02 -7.39 -26.36
N THR A 20 -16.79 -7.01 -25.98
CA THR A 20 -15.61 -7.85 -26.14
C THR A 20 -15.73 -9.14 -25.34
N ALA A 21 -16.16 -9.07 -24.06
CA ALA A 21 -16.35 -10.26 -23.25
C ALA A 21 -17.40 -11.20 -23.87
N LEU A 22 -18.50 -10.65 -24.39
CA LEU A 22 -19.56 -11.42 -25.04
C LEU A 22 -19.04 -12.11 -26.31
N ILE A 23 -18.30 -11.41 -27.17
CA ILE A 23 -17.69 -12.00 -28.37
C ILE A 23 -16.74 -13.14 -27.99
N VAL A 24 -15.84 -12.91 -27.03
CA VAL A 24 -14.89 -13.93 -26.55
C VAL A 24 -15.63 -15.17 -26.07
N HIS A 25 -16.69 -15.01 -25.27
CA HIS A 25 -17.45 -16.14 -24.75
C HIS A 25 -18.30 -16.84 -25.81
N ILE A 26 -18.87 -16.13 -26.79
CA ILE A 26 -19.56 -16.76 -27.93
C ILE A 26 -18.60 -17.61 -28.74
N VAL A 27 -17.43 -17.07 -29.08
CA VAL A 27 -16.40 -17.80 -29.82
C VAL A 27 -15.96 -19.03 -29.04
N LEU A 28 -15.65 -18.87 -27.74
CA LEU A 28 -15.23 -19.97 -26.90
C LEU A 28 -16.34 -21.02 -26.74
N ALA A 29 -17.61 -20.61 -26.63
CA ALA A 29 -18.75 -21.51 -26.57
C ALA A 29 -18.91 -22.30 -27.87
N ALA A 30 -18.74 -21.66 -29.03
CA ALA A 30 -18.77 -22.35 -30.31
C ALA A 30 -17.68 -23.42 -30.42
N PHE A 31 -16.43 -23.10 -30.04
CA PHE A 31 -15.32 -24.04 -30.06
C PHE A 31 -15.43 -25.19 -29.04
N THR A 32 -16.11 -24.96 -27.92
CA THR A 32 -16.22 -25.94 -26.83
C THR A 32 -17.60 -26.60 -26.76
N ALA A 33 -18.43 -26.43 -27.79
CA ALA A 33 -19.82 -26.89 -27.82
C ALA A 33 -20.62 -26.50 -26.56
N GLY A 34 -20.38 -25.29 -26.04
CA GLY A 34 -21.07 -24.71 -24.89
C GLY A 34 -20.46 -25.03 -23.52
N LEU A 35 -19.45 -25.91 -23.42
CA LEU A 35 -18.81 -26.25 -22.14
C LEU A 35 -18.17 -25.03 -21.45
N SER A 36 -17.65 -24.07 -22.21
CA SER A 36 -17.07 -22.84 -21.65
C SER A 36 -18.05 -22.00 -20.86
N ILE A 37 -19.35 -22.04 -21.19
CA ILE A 37 -20.40 -21.29 -20.48
C ILE A 37 -20.60 -21.87 -19.08
N ILE A 38 -20.55 -23.19 -18.94
CA ILE A 38 -20.62 -23.87 -17.64
C ILE A 38 -19.41 -23.47 -16.79
N LEU A 39 -18.21 -23.46 -17.39
CA LEU A 39 -16.99 -23.05 -16.69
C LEU A 39 -17.05 -21.57 -16.26
N LEU A 40 -17.61 -20.69 -17.09
CA LEU A 40 -17.88 -19.29 -16.75
C LEU A 40 -18.85 -19.16 -15.60
N LEU A 41 -19.93 -19.93 -15.59
CA LEU A 41 -20.89 -19.91 -14.49
C LEU A 41 -20.20 -20.27 -13.17
N VAL A 42 -19.44 -21.38 -13.14
CA VAL A 42 -18.77 -21.85 -11.92
C VAL A 42 -17.68 -20.87 -11.47
N THR A 43 -16.71 -20.58 -12.33
CA THR A 43 -15.57 -19.72 -11.95
C THR A 43 -16.02 -18.28 -11.71
N GLY A 44 -17.00 -17.78 -12.46
CA GLY A 44 -17.54 -16.43 -12.32
C GLY A 44 -18.27 -16.24 -10.99
N ILE A 45 -19.09 -17.21 -10.57
CA ILE A 45 -19.75 -17.20 -9.25
C ILE A 45 -18.70 -17.19 -8.15
N ILE A 46 -17.73 -18.10 -8.18
CA ILE A 46 -16.69 -18.19 -7.14
C ILE A 46 -15.91 -16.87 -7.07
N THR A 47 -15.47 -16.35 -8.23
CA THR A 47 -14.72 -15.08 -8.30
C THR A 47 -15.53 -13.93 -7.73
N ASN A 48 -16.80 -13.81 -8.09
CA ASN A 48 -17.68 -12.76 -7.59
C ASN A 48 -17.89 -12.86 -6.07
N VAL A 49 -18.09 -14.06 -5.53
CA VAL A 49 -18.22 -14.28 -4.08
C VAL A 49 -16.96 -13.86 -3.34
N LEU A 50 -15.77 -14.28 -3.81
CA LEU A 50 -14.50 -13.93 -3.19
C LEU A 50 -14.23 -12.42 -3.25
N VAL A 51 -14.47 -11.79 -4.39
CA VAL A 51 -14.30 -10.34 -4.55
C VAL A 51 -15.24 -9.57 -3.63
N ASN A 52 -16.52 -9.94 -3.58
CA ASN A 52 -17.49 -9.25 -2.72
C ASN A 52 -17.15 -9.43 -1.24
N LYS A 53 -16.67 -10.61 -0.83
CA LYS A 53 -16.18 -10.85 0.53
C LYS A 53 -15.04 -9.88 0.89
N GLU A 54 -14.08 -9.68 -0.01
CA GLU A 54 -12.95 -8.77 0.24
C GLU A 54 -13.38 -7.30 0.26
N VAL A 55 -14.31 -6.89 -0.62
CA VAL A 55 -14.88 -5.53 -0.64
C VAL A 55 -15.70 -5.24 0.63
N SER A 56 -16.48 -6.21 1.10
CA SER A 56 -17.19 -6.11 2.37
C SER A 56 -16.22 -6.03 3.55
N ALA A 57 -15.15 -6.83 3.54
CA ALA A 57 -14.12 -6.79 4.58
C ALA A 57 -13.37 -5.45 4.63
N MET A 58 -13.12 -4.80 3.49
CA MET A 58 -12.59 -3.44 3.43
C MET A 58 -13.48 -2.43 4.16
N SER A 59 -14.80 -2.62 4.08
CA SER A 59 -15.79 -1.72 4.68
C SER A 59 -16.04 -2.03 6.16
N ALA A 60 -15.85 -3.29 6.58
CA ALA A 60 -16.20 -3.79 7.91
C ALA A 60 -15.00 -4.04 8.84
N SER A 61 -13.77 -4.16 8.32
CA SER A 61 -12.60 -4.64 9.09
C SER A 61 -11.29 -4.01 8.59
N SER A 62 -11.16 -2.69 8.71
CA SER A 62 -9.90 -1.98 8.45
C SER A 62 -8.76 -2.35 9.40
N ASN A 63 -9.03 -3.16 10.43
CA ASN A 63 -8.16 -3.38 11.59
C ASN A 63 -7.68 -4.84 11.73
N THR A 64 -7.60 -5.60 10.63
CA THR A 64 -7.00 -6.95 10.64
C THR A 64 -5.75 -7.00 9.76
N PHE A 65 -4.68 -7.60 10.27
CA PHE A 65 -3.39 -7.76 9.62
C PHE A 65 -3.23 -9.18 9.06
N LYS A 66 -2.60 -9.28 7.89
CA LYS A 66 -2.09 -10.53 7.31
C LYS A 66 -0.67 -10.27 6.81
N LYS A 67 0.29 -11.15 7.08
CA LYS A 67 1.72 -10.95 6.78
C LYS A 67 2.01 -10.47 5.36
N ASN A 68 1.37 -11.05 4.35
CA ASN A 68 1.63 -10.71 2.94
C ASN A 68 1.03 -9.35 2.52
N PHE A 69 -0.01 -8.90 3.20
CA PHE A 69 -0.78 -7.71 2.83
C PHE A 69 -1.32 -6.98 4.08
N PRO A 70 -0.41 -6.46 4.92
CA PRO A 70 -0.74 -6.03 6.28
C PRO A 70 -1.71 -4.86 6.34
N PHE A 71 -1.67 -4.00 5.32
CA PHE A 71 -2.43 -2.75 5.25
C PHE A 71 -3.27 -2.65 3.98
N ARG A 72 -3.57 -3.77 3.30
CA ARG A 72 -4.26 -3.76 2.01
C ARG A 72 -5.58 -2.99 2.02
N TYR A 73 -6.27 -2.93 3.15
CA TYR A 73 -7.53 -2.19 3.22
C TYR A 73 -7.33 -0.68 3.05
N TYR A 74 -6.19 -0.15 3.47
CA TYR A 74 -5.81 1.26 3.29
C TYR A 74 -5.32 1.59 1.89
N GLY A 75 -4.80 0.62 1.13
CA GLY A 75 -4.32 0.87 -0.21
C GLY A 75 -3.13 0.02 -0.62
N GLU A 76 -2.54 0.42 -1.74
CA GLU A 76 -1.23 -0.06 -2.17
C GLU A 76 -0.12 0.73 -1.48
N VAL A 77 1.03 0.11 -1.21
CA VAL A 77 2.17 0.75 -0.55
C VAL A 77 3.01 1.51 -1.58
N PHE A 78 3.20 2.82 -1.37
CA PHE A 78 4.00 3.72 -2.21
C PHE A 78 5.33 4.13 -1.55
N GLY A 79 5.79 3.33 -0.59
CA GLY A 79 7.05 3.54 0.11
C GLY A 79 6.97 2.91 1.49
N SER A 80 8.03 2.21 1.89
CA SER A 80 8.18 1.58 3.20
C SER A 80 9.61 1.78 3.66
N PHE A 81 9.80 2.46 4.76
CA PHE A 81 11.10 2.84 5.27
C PHE A 81 11.20 2.49 6.74
N GLN A 82 12.38 2.06 7.14
CA GLN A 82 12.70 1.77 8.52
C GLN A 82 14.05 2.40 8.82
N HIS A 83 14.11 3.10 9.95
CA HIS A 83 15.35 3.63 10.48
C HIS A 83 15.59 3.08 11.88
N VAL A 84 16.82 2.65 12.13
CA VAL A 84 17.25 2.10 13.40
C VAL A 84 18.32 3.01 13.98
N PHE A 85 18.16 3.37 15.25
CA PHE A 85 19.09 4.23 15.97
C PHE A 85 19.29 3.72 17.40
N TYR A 86 20.36 4.18 18.03
CA TYR A 86 20.69 3.79 19.41
C TYR A 86 20.49 4.96 20.36
N HIS A 87 19.72 4.74 21.42
CA HIS A 87 19.55 5.73 22.48
C HIS A 87 19.20 5.08 23.81
N GLN A 88 19.58 5.72 24.93
CA GLN A 88 19.35 5.19 26.27
C GLN A 88 17.87 5.27 26.67
N ASN A 89 17.20 6.33 26.25
CA ASN A 89 15.80 6.60 26.57
C ASN A 89 14.91 6.29 25.38
N SER A 90 13.64 5.96 25.65
CA SER A 90 12.62 5.93 24.61
C SER A 90 12.39 7.34 24.09
N MET A 91 12.43 7.52 22.77
CA MET A 91 12.07 8.78 22.11
C MET A 91 10.74 8.66 21.36
N ALA A 92 9.90 7.69 21.73
CA ALA A 92 8.70 7.37 20.98
C ALA A 92 7.75 8.56 20.84
N ASP A 93 7.38 9.12 21.98
CA ASP A 93 6.40 10.20 22.04
C ASP A 93 6.94 11.47 21.39
N SER A 94 8.23 11.79 21.60
CA SER A 94 8.84 12.99 21.01
C SER A 94 8.95 12.89 19.49
N LEU A 95 9.35 11.73 18.95
CA LEU A 95 9.40 11.49 17.50
C LEU A 95 8.00 11.56 16.88
N TYR A 96 7.00 10.92 17.50
CA TYR A 96 5.63 10.97 16.98
C TYR A 96 5.04 12.36 17.03
N GLN A 97 5.31 13.11 18.09
CA GLN A 97 4.89 14.51 18.19
C GLN A 97 5.55 15.37 17.11
N ALA A 98 6.87 15.27 16.94
CA ALA A 98 7.61 16.00 15.90
C ALA A 98 7.06 15.67 14.50
N ILE A 99 6.78 14.39 14.24
CA ILE A 99 6.16 13.95 12.98
C ILE A 99 4.75 14.54 12.82
N ALA A 100 3.91 14.48 13.85
CA ALA A 100 2.55 15.03 13.82
C ALA A 100 2.54 16.54 13.51
N GLU A 101 3.38 17.29 14.22
CA GLU A 101 3.53 18.74 14.04
C GLU A 101 3.97 19.05 12.62
N ARG A 102 5.01 18.36 12.12
CA ARG A 102 5.51 18.57 10.75
C ARG A 102 4.47 18.20 9.69
N LEU A 103 3.77 17.08 9.84
CA LEU A 103 2.72 16.65 8.91
C LEU A 103 1.59 17.66 8.85
N SER A 104 1.10 18.13 10.00
CA SER A 104 0.02 19.13 10.06
C SER A 104 0.42 20.48 9.44
N ALA A 105 1.70 20.85 9.52
CA ALA A 105 2.21 22.08 8.94
C ALA A 105 2.44 22.01 7.41
N THR A 106 2.69 20.82 6.86
CA THR A 106 3.20 20.67 5.48
C THR A 106 2.35 19.79 4.56
N THR A 107 1.36 19.07 5.09
CA THR A 107 0.56 18.11 4.33
C THR A 107 -0.93 18.20 4.65
N PRO A 108 -1.83 17.75 3.75
CA PRO A 108 -3.26 17.70 3.99
C PRO A 108 -3.71 16.46 4.80
N VAL A 109 -2.77 15.72 5.37
CA VAL A 109 -3.07 14.51 6.16
C VAL A 109 -3.54 14.94 7.56
N GLY A 110 -4.57 14.28 8.07
CA GLY A 110 -5.11 14.55 9.42
C GLY A 110 -4.14 14.20 10.55
N ALA A 111 -4.62 14.34 11.79
CA ALA A 111 -3.85 13.99 12.98
C ALA A 111 -3.47 12.50 13.00
N LEU A 112 -2.39 12.17 13.72
CA LEU A 112 -2.03 10.78 14.01
C LEU A 112 -3.04 10.20 15.01
N GLU A 113 -3.70 9.12 14.59
CA GLU A 113 -4.64 8.35 15.39
C GLU A 113 -4.06 6.97 15.72
N GLU A 114 -4.26 6.50 16.94
CA GLU A 114 -3.92 5.13 17.29
C GLU A 114 -4.88 4.15 16.62
N VAL A 115 -4.32 3.13 15.95
CA VAL A 115 -5.05 2.03 15.35
C VAL A 115 -4.52 0.72 15.90
N LYS A 116 -5.38 -0.01 16.58
CA LYS A 116 -5.13 -1.39 17.00
C LYS A 116 -5.51 -2.33 15.88
N ILE A 117 -4.56 -3.13 15.44
CA ILE A 117 -4.72 -4.09 14.36
C ILE A 117 -4.47 -5.49 14.91
N ALA A 118 -5.42 -6.40 14.71
CA ALA A 118 -5.28 -7.79 15.10
C ALA A 118 -4.52 -8.56 14.01
N ASP A 119 -3.38 -9.14 14.37
CA ASP A 119 -2.65 -10.09 13.54
C ASP A 119 -3.35 -11.44 13.59
N ILE A 120 -3.93 -11.81 12.44
CA ILE A 120 -4.69 -13.05 12.27
C ILE A 120 -3.96 -13.97 11.28
N ASP A 121 -2.63 -13.86 11.22
CA ASP A 121 -1.84 -14.76 10.40
C ASP A 121 -2.07 -16.23 10.79
N SER A 122 -2.16 -17.12 9.80
CA SER A 122 -2.38 -18.55 10.06
C SER A 122 -1.16 -19.23 10.65
N ASP A 123 0.02 -18.61 10.50
CA ASP A 123 1.26 -19.13 11.08
C ASP A 123 1.32 -18.86 12.60
N LEU A 124 0.42 -18.04 13.14
CA LEU A 124 0.32 -17.75 14.57
C LEU A 124 -0.62 -18.75 15.28
N ALA A 125 -0.21 -19.22 16.45
CA ALA A 125 -1.04 -20.07 17.30
C ALA A 125 -2.26 -19.32 17.86
N GLU A 126 -2.07 -18.03 18.17
CA GLU A 126 -3.10 -17.11 18.67
C GLU A 126 -2.96 -15.75 17.99
N SER A 127 -4.05 -14.98 17.94
CA SER A 127 -4.02 -13.64 17.34
C SER A 127 -3.25 -12.66 18.23
N GLU A 128 -2.34 -11.88 17.64
CA GLU A 128 -1.58 -10.85 18.35
C GLU A 128 -2.17 -9.46 18.09
N ALA A 129 -2.33 -8.63 19.13
CA ALA A 129 -2.71 -7.24 18.95
C ALA A 129 -1.46 -6.36 18.71
N ARG A 130 -1.48 -5.59 17.62
CA ARG A 130 -0.40 -4.64 17.28
C ARG A 130 -0.97 -3.23 17.23
N THR A 131 -0.23 -2.27 17.77
CA THR A 131 -0.61 -0.86 17.78
C THR A 131 0.20 -0.10 16.75
N PHE A 132 -0.48 0.69 15.92
CA PHE A 132 0.12 1.56 14.93
C PHE A 132 -0.42 2.98 15.11
N LEU A 133 0.34 3.97 14.66
CA LEU A 133 -0.20 5.31 14.45
C LEU A 133 -0.53 5.49 12.98
N ARG A 134 -1.71 6.04 12.70
CA ARG A 134 -2.22 6.25 11.34
C ARG A 134 -2.61 7.71 11.17
N ALA A 135 -2.18 8.32 10.08
CA ALA A 135 -2.73 9.59 9.63
C ALA A 135 -3.29 9.40 8.21
N SER A 136 -4.53 9.82 7.97
CA SER A 136 -5.19 9.70 6.66
C SER A 136 -5.56 11.07 6.11
N SER A 137 -5.39 11.25 4.80
CA SER A 137 -5.93 12.41 4.10
C SER A 137 -7.44 12.24 3.92
N GLN A 138 -8.14 13.36 3.71
CA GLN A 138 -9.50 13.28 3.19
C GLN A 138 -9.49 12.60 1.81
N THR A 139 -10.54 11.82 1.53
CA THR A 139 -10.73 11.24 0.21
C THR A 139 -10.97 12.36 -0.79
N THR A 140 -10.17 12.39 -1.85
CA THR A 140 -10.38 13.31 -2.98
C THR A 140 -11.76 13.08 -3.59
N SER A 141 -12.29 14.07 -4.29
CA SER A 141 -13.58 13.94 -5.01
C SER A 141 -13.63 12.81 -6.05
N ARG A 142 -12.45 12.25 -6.38
CA ARG A 142 -12.23 11.17 -7.33
C ARG A 142 -11.91 9.83 -6.65
N GLY A 143 -12.11 9.71 -5.34
CA GLY A 143 -12.05 8.43 -4.62
C GLY A 143 -10.63 7.93 -4.31
N THR A 144 -9.61 8.77 -4.47
CA THR A 144 -8.25 8.49 -4.00
C THR A 144 -8.05 9.08 -2.61
N ALA A 145 -7.38 8.38 -1.70
CA ALA A 145 -6.75 9.02 -0.56
C ALA A 145 -5.50 8.33 -0.07
N ILE A 146 -4.76 9.05 0.76
CA ILE A 146 -3.43 8.70 1.20
C ILE A 146 -3.47 8.40 2.69
N THR A 147 -2.79 7.35 3.11
CA THR A 147 -2.70 6.94 4.51
C THR A 147 -1.24 6.72 4.87
N LEU A 148 -0.74 7.47 5.85
CA LEU A 148 0.52 7.20 6.52
C LEU A 148 0.26 6.22 7.67
N VAL A 149 1.11 5.20 7.77
CA VAL A 149 1.16 4.30 8.93
C VAL A 149 2.57 4.35 9.51
N LEU A 150 2.65 4.58 10.82
CA LEU A 150 3.87 4.57 11.60
C LEU A 150 3.83 3.40 12.58
N ASN A 151 5.00 2.81 12.79
CA ASN A 151 5.24 1.81 13.81
C ASN A 151 6.57 2.10 14.48
N GLN A 152 6.67 1.83 15.78
CA GLN A 152 7.93 1.87 16.48
C GLN A 152 8.09 0.63 17.33
N SER A 153 9.32 0.15 17.39
CA SER A 153 9.72 -0.92 18.28
C SER A 153 11.05 -0.59 18.93
N SER A 154 11.28 -1.16 20.11
CA SER A 154 12.53 -1.04 20.84
C SER A 154 13.01 -2.40 21.30
N PHE A 155 14.31 -2.65 21.17
CA PHE A 155 14.99 -3.82 21.70
C PHE A 155 16.22 -3.37 22.49
N GLY A 156 16.08 -3.30 23.82
CA GLY A 156 17.09 -2.69 24.67
C GLY A 156 17.29 -1.21 24.34
N LYS A 157 18.51 -0.83 23.93
CA LYS A 157 18.87 0.54 23.54
C LYS A 157 18.73 0.80 22.04
N MET A 158 18.34 -0.22 21.28
CA MET A 158 18.09 -0.11 19.85
C MET A 158 16.63 0.26 19.66
N HIS A 159 16.40 1.37 18.98
CA HIS A 159 15.07 1.86 18.63
C HIS A 159 14.90 1.79 17.13
N SER A 160 13.71 1.43 16.68
CA SER A 160 13.36 1.34 15.28
C SER A 160 12.06 2.07 15.05
N ILE A 161 12.05 2.99 14.10
CA ILE A 161 10.84 3.60 13.59
C ILE A 161 10.66 3.20 12.14
N GLU A 162 9.47 2.71 11.83
CA GLU A 162 9.06 2.30 10.50
C GLU A 162 7.87 3.15 10.07
N TRP A 163 7.89 3.61 8.82
CA TRP A 163 6.76 4.28 8.23
C TRP A 163 6.48 3.82 6.82
N ARG A 164 5.19 3.84 6.48
CA ARG A 164 4.69 3.45 5.17
C ARG A 164 3.64 4.45 4.73
N VAL A 165 3.69 4.84 3.46
CA VAL A 165 2.63 5.64 2.85
C VAL A 165 1.86 4.74 1.89
N LEU A 166 0.56 4.68 2.09
CA LEU A 166 -0.39 3.89 1.32
C LEU A 166 -1.31 4.80 0.52
N CYS A 167 -1.71 4.34 -0.66
CA CYS A 167 -2.68 5.04 -1.48
C CYS A 167 -3.86 4.12 -1.77
N GLY A 168 -5.03 4.50 -1.25
CA GLY A 168 -6.30 3.84 -1.47
C GLY A 168 -7.02 4.49 -2.65
N GLY A 169 -7.36 3.68 -3.66
CA GLY A 169 -8.20 4.11 -4.79
C GLY A 169 -9.64 3.64 -4.65
N PHE A 170 -10.47 4.02 -5.62
CA PHE A 170 -11.87 3.56 -5.69
C PHE A 170 -11.95 2.14 -6.29
N ILE A 171 -13.04 1.44 -6.02
CA ILE A 171 -13.34 0.15 -6.68
C ILE A 171 -13.80 0.41 -8.12
N ASP A 172 -12.98 0.00 -9.08
CA ASP A 172 -13.25 0.17 -10.50
C ASP A 172 -14.20 -0.92 -11.00
N ARG A 173 -15.41 -0.52 -11.41
CA ARG A 173 -16.45 -1.46 -11.85
C ARG A 173 -16.07 -2.18 -13.14
N ASP A 174 -15.30 -1.54 -14.03
CA ASP A 174 -14.83 -2.13 -15.29
C ASP A 174 -13.76 -3.21 -15.03
N LYS A 175 -12.82 -2.94 -14.12
CA LYS A 175 -11.83 -3.95 -13.67
C LYS A 175 -12.49 -5.11 -12.93
N LYS A 176 -13.43 -4.82 -12.01
CA LYS A 176 -14.20 -5.85 -11.30
C LYS A 176 -14.97 -6.73 -12.27
N PHE A 177 -15.66 -6.12 -13.25
CA PHE A 177 -16.36 -6.86 -14.30
C PHE A 177 -15.38 -7.74 -15.09
N SER A 178 -14.26 -7.19 -15.53
CA SER A 178 -13.27 -7.92 -16.32
C SER A 178 -12.68 -9.11 -15.56
N LEU A 179 -12.38 -8.95 -14.26
CA LEU A 179 -11.90 -10.04 -13.41
C LEU A 179 -12.89 -11.22 -13.36
N ILE A 180 -14.19 -10.93 -13.26
CA ILE A 180 -15.25 -11.95 -13.25
C ILE A 180 -15.47 -12.53 -14.65
N ALA A 181 -15.59 -11.68 -15.66
CA ALA A 181 -15.88 -12.10 -17.04
C ALA A 181 -14.78 -12.98 -17.61
N TYR A 182 -13.51 -12.74 -17.27
CA TYR A 182 -12.37 -13.53 -17.73
C TYR A 182 -11.89 -14.55 -16.69
N SER A 183 -12.70 -14.87 -15.66
CA SER A 183 -12.34 -15.89 -14.69
C SER A 183 -12.09 -17.27 -15.29
N PRO A 184 -12.81 -17.76 -16.32
CA PRO A 184 -12.51 -19.08 -16.91
C PRO A 184 -11.07 -19.23 -17.38
N LEU A 185 -10.47 -18.13 -17.83
CA LEU A 185 -9.12 -18.08 -18.38
C LEU A 185 -8.08 -17.81 -17.29
N THR A 186 -8.44 -17.09 -16.23
CA THR A 186 -7.49 -16.58 -15.24
C THR A 186 -7.54 -17.31 -13.89
N PHE A 187 -8.67 -17.96 -13.57
CA PHE A 187 -8.98 -18.52 -12.25
C PHE A 187 -7.86 -19.40 -11.71
N TRP A 188 -7.38 -20.35 -12.53
CA TRP A 188 -6.34 -21.30 -12.13
C TRP A 188 -4.99 -20.64 -11.83
N PHE A 189 -4.70 -19.48 -12.41
CA PHE A 189 -3.44 -18.76 -12.19
C PHE A 189 -3.41 -18.03 -10.86
N TRP A 190 -4.56 -17.54 -10.37
CA TRP A 190 -4.60 -16.75 -9.14
C TRP A 190 -5.21 -17.50 -7.94
N ILE A 191 -6.06 -18.52 -8.13
CA ILE A 191 -6.76 -19.17 -7.01
C ILE A 191 -5.80 -19.83 -6.02
N SER A 192 -4.74 -20.49 -6.50
CA SER A 192 -3.72 -21.11 -5.65
C SER A 192 -2.99 -20.05 -4.82
N ALA A 193 -2.60 -18.94 -5.44
CA ALA A 193 -1.96 -17.82 -4.76
C ALA A 193 -2.92 -17.13 -3.78
N TYR A 194 -4.20 -17.03 -4.11
CA TYR A 194 -5.23 -16.48 -3.22
C TYR A 194 -5.43 -17.36 -1.97
N ILE A 195 -5.52 -18.69 -2.14
CA ILE A 195 -5.60 -19.65 -1.03
C ILE A 195 -4.34 -19.58 -0.17
N LYS A 196 -3.16 -19.48 -0.81
CA LYS A 196 -1.87 -19.27 -0.13
C LYS A 196 -1.69 -17.84 0.43
N LYS A 197 -2.71 -16.99 0.32
CA LYS A 197 -2.72 -15.60 0.80
C LYS A 197 -1.62 -14.71 0.20
N THR A 198 -1.08 -15.06 -0.96
CA THR A 198 -0.04 -14.29 -1.69
C THR A 198 -0.59 -13.48 -2.86
N HIS A 199 -1.91 -13.54 -3.10
CA HIS A 199 -2.59 -12.74 -4.12
C HIS A 199 -3.64 -11.82 -3.50
N ASP A 200 -3.58 -10.53 -3.80
CA ASP A 200 -4.56 -9.54 -3.36
C ASP A 200 -5.57 -9.21 -4.46
N LEU A 201 -6.82 -9.66 -4.29
CA LEU A 201 -7.91 -9.35 -5.21
C LEU A 201 -8.30 -7.87 -5.17
N LEU A 202 -8.10 -7.17 -4.05
CA LEU A 202 -8.46 -5.76 -3.92
C LEU A 202 -7.55 -4.88 -4.78
N GLY A 203 -6.24 -5.09 -4.75
CA GLY A 203 -5.30 -4.41 -5.66
C GLY A 203 -5.67 -4.58 -7.14
N GLY A 204 -6.15 -5.76 -7.54
CA GLY A 204 -6.55 -6.04 -8.92
C GLY A 204 -7.79 -5.26 -9.42
N ILE A 205 -8.67 -4.84 -8.51
CA ILE A 205 -9.93 -4.13 -8.86
C ILE A 205 -9.94 -2.66 -8.45
N ARG A 206 -8.88 -2.18 -7.79
CA ARG A 206 -8.75 -0.78 -7.39
C ARG A 206 -8.12 0.04 -8.50
N THR A 207 -8.52 1.30 -8.57
CA THR A 207 -7.90 2.29 -9.43
C THR A 207 -7.58 3.53 -8.62
N ILE A 208 -6.29 3.88 -8.58
CA ILE A 208 -5.81 5.13 -7.99
C ILE A 208 -5.91 6.20 -9.07
N TYR A 209 -6.66 7.26 -8.78
CA TYR A 209 -6.71 8.42 -9.66
C TYR A 209 -5.51 9.34 -9.34
N PRO A 210 -4.60 9.61 -10.30
CA PRO A 210 -3.34 10.31 -10.03
C PRO A 210 -3.51 11.82 -9.76
N ALA A 211 -4.65 12.41 -10.12
CA ALA A 211 -4.99 13.81 -9.90
C ALA A 211 -4.10 14.86 -10.60
N SER A 212 -3.09 14.47 -11.38
CA SER A 212 -2.04 15.32 -11.98
C SER A 212 -2.51 16.58 -12.71
N TYR A 213 -3.74 16.58 -13.25
CA TYR A 213 -4.30 17.68 -14.04
C TYR A 213 -5.31 18.55 -13.27
N ASN A 214 -5.68 18.19 -12.05
CA ASN A 214 -6.73 18.89 -11.28
C ASN A 214 -6.21 19.42 -9.94
N GLU A 215 -5.26 18.71 -9.33
CA GLU A 215 -4.68 18.99 -8.02
C GLU A 215 -3.18 18.65 -8.07
N MET A 216 -2.47 18.83 -6.96
CA MET A 216 -1.12 18.26 -6.84
C MET A 216 -1.19 16.75 -7.05
N ASP A 217 -0.35 16.24 -7.95
CA ASP A 217 -0.31 14.81 -8.27
C ASP A 217 -0.13 13.96 -7.01
N ILE A 218 -0.83 12.84 -6.94
CA ILE A 218 -0.82 11.94 -5.77
C ILE A 218 0.59 11.45 -5.45
N ILE A 219 1.44 11.21 -6.45
CA ILE A 219 2.83 10.81 -6.24
C ILE A 219 3.60 11.95 -5.56
N THR A 220 3.36 13.19 -5.96
CA THR A 220 3.95 14.36 -5.32
C THR A 220 3.48 14.51 -3.88
N GLN A 221 2.17 14.33 -3.62
CA GLN A 221 1.64 14.32 -2.25
C GLN A 221 2.29 13.24 -1.37
N ILE A 222 2.46 12.04 -1.90
CA ILE A 222 3.16 10.94 -1.21
C ILE A 222 4.61 11.31 -0.89
N ARG A 223 5.32 11.93 -1.85
CA ARG A 223 6.69 12.42 -1.62
C ARG A 223 6.74 13.48 -0.52
N CYS A 224 5.81 14.43 -0.50
CA CYS A 224 5.73 15.43 0.56
C CYS A 224 5.53 14.79 1.95
N ILE A 225 4.71 13.73 2.05
CA ILE A 225 4.53 13.00 3.31
C ILE A 225 5.82 12.30 3.74
N HIS A 226 6.49 11.60 2.83
CA HIS A 226 7.78 10.99 3.16
C HIS A 226 8.82 12.03 3.56
N ASP A 227 8.92 13.15 2.83
CA ASP A 227 9.83 14.26 3.16
C ASP A 227 9.53 14.86 4.54
N ALA A 228 8.26 15.05 4.88
CA ALA A 228 7.83 15.54 6.19
C ALA A 228 8.27 14.59 7.32
N VAL A 229 8.07 13.29 7.17
CA VAL A 229 8.50 12.29 8.15
C VAL A 229 10.03 12.25 8.26
N PHE A 230 10.75 12.23 7.13
CA PHE A 230 12.22 12.25 7.13
C PHE A 230 12.77 13.48 7.85
N ASN A 231 12.25 14.68 7.53
CA ASN A 231 12.72 15.92 8.16
C ASN A 231 12.42 15.94 9.66
N ALA A 232 11.20 15.57 10.06
CA ALA A 232 10.82 15.53 11.48
C ALA A 232 11.75 14.58 12.27
N MET A 233 12.04 13.40 11.73
CA MET A 233 12.95 12.47 12.35
C MET A 233 14.39 12.99 12.38
N ILE A 234 14.88 13.59 11.30
CA ILE A 234 16.25 14.15 11.26
C ILE A 234 16.38 15.24 12.33
N ASP A 235 15.46 16.20 12.35
CA ASP A 235 15.52 17.34 13.25
C ASP A 235 15.46 16.89 14.72
N GLU A 236 14.55 15.96 15.05
CA GLU A 236 14.39 15.42 16.41
C GLU A 236 15.60 14.57 16.84
N LEU A 237 16.13 13.73 15.96
CA LEU A 237 17.31 12.89 16.28
C LEU A 237 18.57 13.75 16.47
N GLU A 238 18.78 14.78 15.66
CA GLU A 238 19.93 15.70 15.80
C GLU A 238 19.86 16.53 17.07
N GLN A 239 18.68 17.00 17.45
CA GLN A 239 18.48 17.70 18.74
C GLN A 239 18.85 16.83 19.94
N ASN A 240 18.68 15.52 19.81
CA ASN A 240 19.05 14.52 20.83
C ASN A 240 20.47 13.96 20.65
N GLY A 241 21.29 14.55 19.77
CA GLY A 241 22.69 14.18 19.56
C GLY A 241 22.91 12.83 18.87
N ILE A 242 21.90 12.33 18.14
CA ILE A 242 21.97 11.08 17.40
C ILE A 242 22.44 11.37 15.96
N ASP A 243 23.35 10.54 15.43
CA ASP A 243 23.82 10.67 14.05
C ASP A 243 22.70 10.31 13.04
N THR A 244 22.38 11.25 12.16
CA THR A 244 21.34 11.11 11.12
C THR A 244 21.91 10.97 9.72
N SER A 245 23.24 10.80 9.57
CA SER A 245 23.91 10.72 8.26
C SER A 245 23.31 9.65 7.35
N GLU A 246 22.99 8.48 7.91
CA GLU A 246 22.32 7.41 7.16
C GLU A 246 20.90 7.82 6.74
N LEU A 247 20.12 8.41 7.64
CA LEU A 247 18.76 8.85 7.38
C LEU A 247 18.69 9.93 6.30
N LYS A 248 19.64 10.89 6.32
CA LYS A 248 19.83 11.90 5.27
C LYS A 248 20.19 11.26 3.92
N ALA A 249 21.06 10.25 3.93
CA ALA A 249 21.41 9.51 2.71
C ALA A 249 20.21 8.73 2.15
N GLN A 250 19.43 8.06 3.00
CA GLN A 250 18.20 7.37 2.61
C GLN A 250 17.19 8.35 2.02
N LYS A 251 16.95 9.49 2.69
CA LYS A 251 16.10 10.58 2.19
C LYS A 251 16.50 11.01 0.79
N MET A 252 17.78 11.34 0.57
CA MET A 252 18.27 11.79 -0.74
C MET A 252 18.06 10.76 -1.84
N GLN A 253 18.23 9.47 -1.53
CA GLN A 253 17.98 8.40 -2.49
C GLN A 253 16.49 8.29 -2.83
N VAL A 254 15.61 8.35 -1.82
CA VAL A 254 14.16 8.20 -1.99
C VAL A 254 13.56 9.38 -2.74
N MET A 255 13.98 10.60 -2.42
CA MET A 255 13.47 11.81 -3.06
C MET A 255 13.92 11.95 -4.53
N ASN A 256 15.02 11.27 -4.90
CA ASN A 256 15.51 11.21 -6.28
C ASN A 256 14.89 10.06 -7.11
N ILE A 257 14.09 9.17 -6.52
CA ILE A 257 13.40 8.12 -7.27
C ILE A 257 12.13 8.71 -7.88
N SER A 258 12.05 8.66 -9.22
CA SER A 258 10.78 8.77 -9.92
C SER A 258 9.94 7.54 -9.58
N ILE A 259 9.00 7.69 -8.64
CA ILE A 259 7.96 6.69 -8.39
C ILE A 259 7.09 6.61 -9.66
N SER A 260 7.49 5.78 -10.61
CA SER A 260 6.75 5.50 -11.83
C SER A 260 5.97 4.20 -11.64
N GLY A 261 4.64 4.29 -11.61
CA GLY A 261 3.77 3.14 -11.89
C GLY A 261 3.59 2.08 -10.79
N GLY A 262 3.56 2.44 -9.50
CA GLY A 262 3.00 1.59 -8.44
C GLY A 262 3.72 0.25 -8.16
N LYS A 263 4.87 -0.01 -8.80
CA LYS A 263 5.75 -1.14 -8.49
C LYS A 263 7.19 -0.65 -8.39
N VAL A 264 7.56 -0.21 -7.19
CA VAL A 264 8.98 -0.03 -6.86
C VAL A 264 9.41 -1.26 -6.04
N SER A 265 10.07 -2.22 -6.70
CA SER A 265 10.72 -3.34 -6.01
C SER A 265 12.04 -2.84 -5.41
N MET A 266 12.03 -2.54 -4.12
CA MET A 266 13.15 -1.89 -3.42
C MET A 266 14.31 -2.84 -3.08
N GLY A 267 14.15 -4.16 -3.29
CA GLY A 267 15.18 -5.17 -2.95
C GLY A 267 16.52 -4.93 -3.64
N ASN A 268 16.53 -4.33 -4.83
CA ASN A 268 17.76 -4.02 -5.57
C ASN A 268 18.44 -2.71 -5.15
N VAL A 269 17.73 -1.76 -4.53
CA VAL A 269 18.26 -0.41 -4.28
C VAL A 269 19.06 -0.37 -2.96
N VAL A 270 18.58 -1.09 -1.93
CA VAL A 270 19.29 -1.22 -0.65
C VAL A 270 20.62 -1.99 -0.83
N GLN A 271 20.65 -3.01 -1.69
CA GLN A 271 21.90 -3.71 -2.04
C GLN A 271 22.87 -2.80 -2.83
N GLY A 272 22.37 -1.96 -3.74
CA GLY A 272 23.19 -0.99 -4.47
C GLY A 272 23.83 0.07 -3.56
N ALA A 273 23.08 0.56 -2.55
CA ALA A 273 23.57 1.52 -1.58
C ALA A 273 24.54 0.89 -0.56
N MET A 274 24.24 -0.31 -0.05
CA MET A 274 25.19 -1.06 0.79
C MET A 274 26.50 -1.30 0.04
N ASN A 275 26.45 -1.69 -1.24
CA ASN A 275 27.66 -1.90 -2.03
C ASN A 275 28.48 -0.61 -2.21
N LYS A 276 27.83 0.55 -2.33
CA LYS A 276 28.50 1.86 -2.47
C LYS A 276 29.10 2.37 -1.15
N VAL A 277 28.44 2.14 -0.02
CA VAL A 277 28.99 2.46 1.32
C VAL A 277 30.15 1.52 1.68
N THR A 278 30.03 0.23 1.35
CA THR A 278 31.11 -0.75 1.58
C THR A 278 32.32 -0.48 0.68
N SER A 279 32.13 0.02 -0.55
CA SER A 279 33.24 0.40 -1.44
C SER A 279 33.96 1.67 -0.97
N VAL A 280 33.25 2.64 -0.42
CA VAL A 280 33.86 3.87 0.14
C VAL A 280 34.63 3.55 1.43
N ALA A 281 34.12 2.66 2.28
CA ALA A 281 34.81 2.22 3.50
C ALA A 281 36.10 1.40 3.22
N LYS A 282 36.17 0.68 2.09
CA LYS A 282 37.40 -0.04 1.67
C LYS A 282 38.41 0.85 0.94
N GLY A 283 38.00 2.01 0.41
CA GLY A 283 38.87 2.94 -0.31
C GLY A 283 39.69 3.88 0.58
N ALA A 284 39.41 3.95 1.89
CA ALA A 284 40.10 4.83 2.84
C ALA A 284 41.34 4.18 3.51
N LYS A 285 41.96 3.19 2.85
CA LYS A 285 43.31 2.71 3.17
C LYS A 285 44.14 2.61 1.89
N ALA A 286 44.72 3.74 1.51
CA ALA A 286 45.99 3.87 0.80
C ALA A 286 46.48 5.31 1.00
#